data_AF-A0A3L7P6C3-F1
#
_entry.id   AF-A0A3L7P6C3-F1
#
_cell.length_a   1.000
_cell.length_b   1.000
_cell.length_c   1.000
_cell.angle_alpha   90.00
_cell.angle_beta   90.00
_cell.angle_gamma   90.00
#
_symmetry.space_group_name_H-M   'P 1'
#
loop_
_entity.id
_entity.type
_entity.pdbx_description
1 polymer ?
#
loop_
_entity_poly.entity_id
_entity_poly.type
_entity_poly.pdbx_seq_one_letter_code
_entity_poly.pdbx_strand_id
1 'polypeptide(L)'
;MAANTLVRQARRRVAAKTGFYIHATIFTVVNAGLIALNLMKPGFPWSAFPFLGWGLGLAFHAISVFGFPGTSGMRQRMIAGEIDKLQATAATHTS
;
A
#
# COMPACT_ATOMS: atom_id res chain seq x y z
N MET A 1 -9.29 27.69 -2.34
CA MET A 1 -8.24 26.89 -1.64
C MET A 1 -8.51 25.38 -1.64
N ALA A 2 -9.74 24.89 -1.45
CA ALA A 2 -10.07 23.45 -1.39
C ALA A 2 -9.75 22.63 -2.67
N ALA A 3 -9.91 23.20 -3.87
CA ALA A 3 -9.56 22.50 -5.11
C ALA A 3 -8.05 22.20 -5.22
N ASN A 4 -7.20 23.09 -4.71
CA ASN A 4 -5.74 22.95 -4.78
C ASN A 4 -5.24 21.89 -3.78
N THR A 5 -5.89 21.73 -2.62
CA THR A 5 -5.57 20.67 -1.66
C THR A 5 -5.96 19.28 -2.17
N LEU A 6 -7.10 19.15 -2.85
CA LEU A 6 -7.54 17.90 -3.49
C LEU A 6 -6.58 17.45 -4.60
N VAL A 7 -6.19 18.36 -5.49
CA VAL A 7 -5.20 18.05 -6.55
C VAL A 7 -3.86 17.64 -5.95
N ARG A 8 -3.40 18.31 -4.89
CA ARG A 8 -2.15 17.97 -4.21
C ARG A 8 -2.21 16.61 -3.52
N GLN A 9 -3.34 16.26 -2.92
CA GLN A 9 -3.56 14.92 -2.33
C GLN A 9 -3.62 13.84 -3.42
N ALA A 10 -4.32 14.10 -4.53
CA ALA A 10 -4.39 13.17 -5.65
C ALA A 10 -2.99 12.90 -6.23
N ARG A 11 -2.21 13.96 -6.48
CA ARG A 11 -0.81 13.85 -6.96
C ARG A 11 0.07 13.05 -6.00
N ARG A 12 -0.03 13.28 -4.68
CA ARG A 12 0.73 12.50 -3.68
C ARG A 12 0.39 11.01 -3.72
N ARG A 13 -0.89 10.67 -3.82
CA ARG A 13 -1.35 9.27 -3.91
C ARG A 13 -0.86 8.59 -5.19
N VAL A 14 -0.92 9.30 -6.32
CA VAL A 14 -0.41 8.77 -7.60
C VAL A 14 1.10 8.59 -7.54
N ALA A 15 1.85 9.60 -7.06
CA ALA A 15 3.30 9.52 -6.92
C ALA A 15 3.76 8.36 -6.02
N ALA A 16 3.06 8.12 -4.90
CA ALA A 16 3.35 6.98 -4.02
C ALA A 16 3.13 5.63 -4.73
N LYS A 17 2.04 5.50 -5.50
CA LYS A 17 1.78 4.29 -6.31
C LYS A 17 2.83 4.10 -7.39
N THR A 18 3.18 5.15 -8.13
CA THR A 18 4.20 5.09 -9.19
C THR A 18 5.57 4.72 -8.62
N GLY A 19 5.96 5.29 -7.48
CA GLY A 19 7.20 4.92 -6.78
C GLY A 19 7.24 3.45 -6.39
N PHE A 20 6.12 2.91 -5.87
CA PHE A 20 5.99 1.49 -5.58
C PHE A 20 6.16 0.62 -6.83
N TYR A 21 5.48 0.96 -7.94
CA TYR A 21 5.57 0.17 -9.18
C TYR A 21 7.00 0.11 -9.71
N ILE A 22 7.72 1.23 -9.71
CA ILE A 22 9.13 1.26 -10.13
C ILE A 22 9.97 0.32 -9.25
N HIS A 23 9.80 0.40 -7.93
CA HIS A 23 10.54 -0.44 -6.98
C HIS A 23 10.22 -1.94 -7.17
N ALA A 24 8.94 -2.28 -7.36
CA ALA A 24 8.48 -3.63 -7.65
C ALA A 24 9.06 -4.16 -8.97
N THR A 25 9.07 -3.35 -10.04
CA THR A 25 9.66 -3.73 -11.33
C THR A 25 11.15 -4.01 -11.20
N ILE A 26 11.91 -3.13 -10.55
CA ILE A 26 13.35 -3.34 -10.32
C ILE A 26 13.57 -4.61 -9.50
N PHE A 27 12.79 -4.81 -8.43
CA PHE A 27 12.85 -6.01 -7.61
C PHE A 27 12.64 -7.28 -8.46
N THR A 28 11.59 -7.31 -9.30
CA THR A 28 11.31 -8.47 -10.16
C THR A 28 12.43 -8.72 -11.17
N VAL A 29 12.94 -7.68 -11.84
CA VAL A 29 14.00 -7.81 -12.84
C VAL A 29 15.30 -8.33 -12.21
N VAL A 30 15.70 -7.75 -11.08
CA VAL A 30 16.93 -8.16 -10.37
C VAL A 30 16.80 -9.60 -9.85
N ASN A 31 15.69 -9.95 -9.21
CA ASN A 31 15.50 -11.30 -8.68
C ASN A 31 15.37 -12.34 -9.79
N ALA A 32 14.72 -12.02 -10.91
CA ALA A 32 14.67 -12.91 -12.07
C ALA A 32 16.08 -13.16 -12.63
N GLY A 33 16.91 -12.12 -12.72
CA GLY A 33 18.33 -12.25 -13.10
C GLY A 33 19.13 -13.10 -12.14
N LEU A 34 18.96 -12.92 -10.82
CA LEU A 34 19.63 -13.73 -9.80
C LEU A 34 19.21 -15.20 -9.82
N ILE A 35 17.92 -15.48 -10.03
CA ILE A 35 17.41 -16.85 -10.20
C ILE A 35 18.00 -17.48 -11.45
N ALA A 36 18.03 -16.76 -12.58
CA ALA A 36 18.64 -17.25 -13.81
C ALA A 36 20.14 -17.58 -13.61
N LEU A 37 20.90 -16.72 -12.94
CA LEU A 37 22.30 -16.97 -12.60
C LEU A 37 22.48 -18.19 -11.70
N ASN A 38 21.59 -18.38 -10.72
CA ASN A 38 21.62 -19.55 -9.82
C ASN A 38 21.29 -20.86 -10.57
N LEU A 39 20.43 -20.82 -11.58
CA LEU A 39 20.15 -21.98 -12.44
C LEU A 39 21.34 -22.33 -13.35
N MET A 40 22.14 -21.33 -13.76
CA MET A 40 23.33 -21.54 -14.60
C MET A 40 24.54 -22.08 -13.82
N LYS A 41 24.64 -21.80 -12.51
CA LYS A 41 25.62 -22.42 -11.60
C LYS A 41 24.91 -23.02 -10.39
N PRO A 42 24.41 -24.27 -10.50
CA PRO A 42 23.78 -24.94 -9.37
C PRO A 42 24.79 -25.08 -8.23
N GLY A 43 24.53 -24.35 -7.14
CA GLY A 43 25.34 -24.25 -5.93
C GLY A 43 24.48 -23.76 -4.76
N PHE A 44 25.11 -23.26 -3.69
CA PHE A 44 24.37 -22.69 -2.55
C PHE A 44 23.45 -21.54 -3.04
N PRO A 45 22.13 -21.56 -2.70
CA PRO A 45 21.16 -20.61 -3.24
C PRO A 45 21.26 -19.23 -2.58
N TRP A 46 22.39 -18.55 -2.80
CA TRP A 46 22.65 -17.20 -2.31
C TRP A 46 21.61 -16.19 -2.83
N SER A 47 20.97 -16.45 -3.98
CA SER A 47 19.88 -15.64 -4.53
C SER A 47 18.63 -15.55 -3.62
N ALA A 48 18.47 -16.46 -2.66
CA ALA A 48 17.34 -16.43 -1.72
C ALA A 48 17.45 -15.31 -0.67
N PHE A 49 18.68 -14.89 -0.31
CA PHE A 49 18.90 -13.81 0.66
C PHE A 49 18.37 -12.44 0.22
N PRO A 50 18.69 -11.94 -0.99
CA PRO A 50 18.13 -10.67 -1.48
C PRO A 50 16.61 -10.78 -1.69
N PHE A 51 16.09 -11.96 -2.08
CA PHE A 51 14.65 -12.17 -2.21
C PHE A 51 13.93 -12.01 -0.86
N LEU A 52 14.45 -12.64 0.20
CA LEU A 52 13.87 -12.56 1.55
C LEU A 52 14.05 -11.18 2.18
N GLY A 53 15.25 -10.61 2.11
CA GLY A 53 15.55 -9.30 2.70
C GLY A 53 14.80 -8.16 2.02
N TRP A 54 14.90 -8.06 0.70
CA TRP A 54 14.26 -6.98 -0.05
C TRP A 54 12.77 -7.23 -0.29
N GLY A 55 12.35 -8.50 -0.39
CA GLY A 55 10.92 -8.86 -0.50
C GLY A 55 10.13 -8.42 0.73
N LEU A 56 10.71 -8.51 1.92
CA LEU A 56 10.08 -8.00 3.15
C LEU A 56 9.91 -6.47 3.11
N GLY A 57 10.92 -5.74 2.64
CA GLY A 57 10.85 -4.28 2.45
C GLY A 57 9.77 -3.88 1.43
N LEU A 58 9.67 -4.62 0.32
CA LEU A 58 8.63 -4.41 -0.69
C LEU A 58 7.22 -4.66 -0.12
N ALA A 59 7.06 -5.70 0.71
CA ALA A 59 5.79 -6.01 1.36
C ALA A 59 5.34 -4.87 2.30
N PHE A 60 6.24 -4.34 3.13
CA PHE A 60 5.93 -3.19 3.98
C PHE A 60 5.62 -1.92 3.16
N HIS A 61 6.34 -1.69 2.06
CA HIS A 61 6.06 -0.57 1.18
C HIS A 61 4.70 -0.70 0.49
N ALA A 62 4.31 -1.91 0.07
CA ALA A 62 3.00 -2.20 -0.50
C ALA A 62 1.88 -1.85 0.49
N ILE A 63 2.02 -2.27 1.75
CA ILE A 63 1.04 -1.97 2.81
C ILE A 63 0.95 -0.46 3.06
N SER A 64 2.08 0.27 3.01
CA SER A 64 2.09 1.73 3.17
C SER A 64 1.37 2.48 2.03
N VAL A 65 1.53 2.01 0.79
CA VAL A 65 1.00 2.69 -0.40
C VAL A 65 -0.46 2.32 -0.70
N PHE A 66 -0.81 1.05 -0.56
CA PHE A 66 -2.15 0.54 -0.88
C PHE A 66 -3.07 0.42 0.35
N GLY A 67 -2.51 0.50 1.56
CA GLY A 67 -3.22 0.15 2.78
C GLY A 67 -3.42 -1.36 2.89
N PHE A 68 -3.93 -1.80 4.05
CA PHE A 68 -4.22 -3.20 4.28
C PHE A 68 -5.55 -3.58 3.62
N PRO A 69 -5.61 -4.65 2.79
CA PRO A 69 -6.87 -5.16 2.25
C PRO A 69 -7.86 -5.43 3.39
N GLY A 70 -9.07 -4.85 3.33
CA GLY A 70 -10.13 -5.03 4.34
C GLY A 70 -10.24 -3.91 5.38
N THR A 71 -9.22 -3.06 5.57
CA THR A 71 -9.32 -1.92 6.52
C THR A 71 -10.20 -0.78 5.99
N SER A 72 -10.28 -0.61 4.67
CA SER A 72 -11.11 0.43 4.03
C SER A 72 -12.60 0.22 4.29
N GLY A 73 -13.10 -1.01 4.17
CA GLY A 73 -14.49 -1.36 4.44
C GLY A 73 -14.86 -1.24 5.93
N MET A 74 -13.96 -1.69 6.81
CA MET A 74 -14.16 -1.56 8.26
C MET A 74 -14.20 -0.09 8.70
N ARG A 75 -13.32 0.74 8.15
CA ARG A 75 -13.31 2.19 8.42
C ARG A 75 -14.59 2.88 7.95
N GLN A 76 -15.12 2.51 6.79
CA GLN A 76 -16.41 3.01 6.30
C GLN A 76 -17.57 2.62 7.21
N ARG A 77 -17.59 1.39 7.73
CA ARG A 77 -18.60 0.94 8.71
C ARG A 77 -18.54 1.74 10.01
N MET A 78 -17.34 1.99 10.53
CA MET A 78 -17.17 2.81 11.74
C MET A 78 -17.62 4.26 11.52
N ILE A 79 -17.30 4.85 10.36
CA ILE A 79 -17.73 6.21 10.02
C ILE A 79 -19.25 6.28 9.89
N ALA A 80 -19.88 5.32 9.21
CA ALA A 80 -21.34 5.28 9.07
C ALA A 80 -22.04 5.21 10.43
N GLY A 81 -21.58 4.32 11.32
CA GLY A 81 -22.15 4.21 12.67
C GLY A 81 -21.98 5.48 13.52
N GLU A 82 -20.90 6.26 13.31
CA GLU A 82 -20.70 7.51 14.04
C GLU A 82 -21.60 8.63 13.51
N ILE A 83 -21.86 8.67 12.19
CA ILE A 83 -22.81 9.61 11.58
C ILE A 83 -24.23 9.36 12.13
N ASP A 84 -24.65 8.10 12.23
CA ASP A 84 -25.98 7.74 12.75
C ASP A 84 -26.18 8.22 14.20
N LYS A 85 -25.16 8.06 15.06
CA LYS A 85 -25.19 8.57 16.44
C LYS A 85 -25.33 10.09 16.49
N LEU A 86 -24.56 10.81 15.69
CA LEU A 86 -24.61 12.28 15.66
C LEU A 86 -25.96 12.80 15.18
N GLN A 87 -26.58 12.13 14.21
CA GLN A 87 -27.93 12.46 13.75
C GLN A 87 -28.98 12.20 14.84
N ALA A 88 -28.88 11.09 15.56
CA ALA A 88 -29.78 10.78 16.67
C ALA A 88 -29.67 11.82 17.81
N THR A 89 -28.45 12.22 18.18
CA THR A 89 -28.22 13.28 19.17
C THR A 89 -28.74 14.63 18.70
N ALA A 90 -28.53 15.01 17.44
CA ALA A 90 -29.02 16.27 16.89
C ALA A 90 -30.55 16.35 16.85
N ALA A 91 -31.23 15.24 16.50
CA ALA A 91 -32.68 15.15 16.48
C ALA A 91 -33.31 15.27 17.88
N THR A 92 -32.59 14.84 18.93
CA THR A 92 -33.07 14.91 20.31
C THR A 92 -33.00 16.34 20.89
N HIS A 93 -32.14 17.20 20.34
CA HIS A 93 -31.95 18.58 20.80
C HIS A 93 -32.79 19.64 20.05
N THR A 94 -33.50 19.26 19.00
CA THR A 94 -34.31 20.18 18.15
C THR A 94 -35.82 20.09 18.37
N SER A 95 -36.25 19.30 19.36
CA SER A 95 -37.62 19.18 19.86
C SER A 95 -37.73 19.71 21.29
#